data_AF-A0A348N4Q3-F1
#
_entry.id   AF-A0A348N4Q3-F1
#
_cell.length_a   1.000
_cell.length_b   1.000
_cell.length_c   1.000
_cell.angle_alpha   90.00
_cell.angle_beta   90.00
_cell.angle_gamma   90.00
#
_symmetry.space_group_name_H-M   'P 1'
#
loop_
_entity.id
_entity.type
_entity.pdbx_description
1 polymer ?
#
loop_
_entity_poly.entity_id
_entity_poly.type
_entity_poly.pdbx_seq_one_letter_code
_entity_poly.pdbx_strand_id
1 'polypeptide(L)'
;PNIVSVSIKDVRAEVVLHSLEEKGIYVSAGSACSSNKPSISRTLKAIKVPKEMLDKTVRFSFSIYNTIEQIDYACAVMEDIIPKLMKYTRR
;
A
#
# COMPACT_ATOMS: atom_id res chain seq x y z
N PRO A 1 8.06 -15.59 6.90
CA PRO A 1 7.04 -14.72 6.27
C PRO A 1 7.40 -13.24 6.45
N ASN A 2 7.84 -12.56 5.40
CA ASN A 2 8.39 -11.19 5.42
C ASN A 2 7.55 -10.19 4.60
N ILE A 3 6.33 -10.56 4.21
CA ILE A 3 5.47 -9.73 3.36
C ILE A 3 4.14 -9.48 4.08
N VAL A 4 3.73 -8.22 4.12
CA VAL A 4 2.42 -7.80 4.63
C VAL A 4 1.72 -7.00 3.53
N SER A 5 0.49 -7.39 3.18
CA SER A 5 -0.34 -6.63 2.24
C SER A 5 -1.52 -6.01 2.99
N VAL A 6 -1.70 -4.70 2.86
CA VAL A 6 -2.70 -3.92 3.57
C VAL A 6 -3.61 -3.23 2.56
N SER A 7 -4.92 -3.46 2.68
CA SER A 7 -5.93 -2.78 1.88
C SER A 7 -6.49 -1.59 2.64
N ILE A 8 -6.44 -0.39 2.06
CA ILE A 8 -6.93 0.85 2.69
C ILE A 8 -8.22 1.25 1.99
N LYS A 9 -9.33 1.15 2.72
CA LYS A 9 -10.63 1.50 2.14
C LYS A 9 -10.63 2.96 1.69
N ASP A 10 -11.26 3.21 0.55
CA ASP A 10 -11.48 4.56 -0.01
C ASP A 10 -10.20 5.35 -0.35
N VAL A 11 -9.04 4.69 -0.48
CA VAL A 11 -7.82 5.31 -0.97
C VAL A 11 -7.15 4.40 -2.00
N ARG A 12 -6.82 4.93 -3.19
CA ARG A 12 -6.10 4.15 -4.22
C ARG A 12 -4.68 3.85 -3.75
N ALA A 13 -4.20 2.64 -4.03
CA ALA A 13 -2.88 2.19 -3.59
C ALA A 13 -1.73 3.08 -4.11
N GLU A 14 -1.84 3.58 -5.35
CA GLU A 14 -0.83 4.49 -5.95
C GLU A 14 -0.71 5.80 -5.16
N VAL A 15 -1.81 6.34 -4.64
CA VAL A 15 -1.79 7.58 -3.85
C VAL A 15 -1.06 7.36 -2.53
N VAL A 16 -1.33 6.23 -1.87
CA VAL A 16 -0.62 5.86 -0.63
C VAL A 16 0.85 5.60 -0.90
N LEU A 17 1.18 4.91 -2.00
CA LEU A 17 2.56 4.63 -2.41
C LEU A 17 3.36 5.93 -2.57
N HIS A 18 2.87 6.89 -3.36
CA HIS A 18 3.58 8.16 -3.55
C HIS A 18 3.64 8.99 -2.26
N SER A 19 2.59 8.98 -1.44
CA SER A 19 2.59 9.68 -0.14
C SER A 19 3.63 9.10 0.83
N LEU A 20 3.86 7.78 0.81
CA LEU A 20 4.89 7.12 1.61
C LEU A 20 6.29 7.34 1.03
N GLU A 21 6.41 7.34 -0.29
CA GLU A 21 7.66 7.64 -1.01
C GLU A 21 8.19 9.04 -0.67
N GLU A 22 7.33 10.06 -0.61
CA GLU A 22 7.67 11.41 -0.16
C GLU A 22 8.21 11.46 1.28
N LYS A 23 7.91 10.44 2.09
CA LYS A 23 8.37 10.29 3.49
C LYS A 23 9.56 9.34 3.62
N GLY A 24 10.12 8.88 2.49
CA GLY A 24 11.26 7.96 2.45
C GLY A 24 10.89 6.49 2.71
N ILE A 25 9.60 6.12 2.61
CA ILE A 25 9.10 4.76 2.84
C ILE A 25 8.71 4.15 1.49
N TYR A 26 9.48 3.14 1.07
CA TYR A 26 9.29 2.52 -0.24
C TYR A 26 8.48 1.22 -0.14
N VAL A 27 7.38 1.19 -0.88
CA VAL A 27 6.40 0.08 -0.90
C VAL A 27 6.00 -0.25 -2.33
N SER A 28 5.24 -1.33 -2.50
CA SER A 28 4.72 -1.75 -3.81
C SER A 28 3.19 -1.66 -3.83
N ALA A 29 2.63 -1.11 -4.90
CA ALA A 29 1.19 -1.12 -5.17
C ALA A 29 0.90 -2.04 -6.37
N GLY A 30 -0.12 -2.89 -6.25
CA GLY A 30 -0.54 -3.77 -7.35
C GLY A 30 0.44 -4.90 -7.71
N SER A 31 0.34 -5.42 -8.93
CA SER A 31 1.28 -6.46 -9.42
C SER A 31 2.49 -5.79 -10.09
N ALA A 32 3.69 -6.16 -9.62
CA ALA A 32 4.97 -5.57 -10.03
C ALA A 32 5.32 -5.75 -11.53
N CYS A 33 4.55 -6.55 -12.29
CA CYS A 33 4.89 -6.95 -13.66
C CYS A 33 4.20 -6.14 -14.76
N SER A 34 3.61 -4.98 -14.46
CA SER A 34 2.91 -4.20 -15.47
C SER A 34 3.49 -2.82 -15.68
N SER A 35 4.66 -2.79 -16.30
CA SER A 35 5.36 -1.59 -16.76
C SER A 35 4.56 -0.72 -17.75
N ASN A 36 3.42 -1.20 -18.29
CA ASN A 36 2.58 -0.42 -19.23
C ASN A 36 1.05 -0.52 -19.00
N LYS A 37 0.56 -1.24 -17.98
CA LYS A 37 -0.90 -1.34 -17.68
C LYS A 37 -1.14 -1.72 -16.21
N PRO A 38 -1.48 -0.79 -15.30
CA PRO A 38 -1.77 -1.12 -13.91
C PRO A 38 -2.72 -2.32 -13.81
N SER A 39 -2.19 -3.48 -13.45
CA SER A 39 -2.92 -4.73 -13.49
C SER A 39 -3.17 -5.23 -12.08
N ILE A 40 -4.45 -5.47 -11.79
CA ILE A 40 -4.90 -5.99 -10.51
C ILE A 40 -4.19 -7.30 -10.20
N SER A 41 -3.69 -7.43 -8.97
CA SER A 41 -3.03 -8.64 -8.49
C SER A 41 -3.90 -9.89 -8.69
N ARG A 42 -3.34 -10.87 -9.42
CA ARG A 42 -3.97 -12.19 -9.61
C ARG A 42 -4.13 -12.93 -8.26
N THR A 43 -3.19 -12.75 -7.35
CA THR A 43 -3.23 -13.35 -6.01
C THR A 43 -4.38 -12.78 -5.19
N LEU A 44 -4.56 -11.45 -5.16
CA LEU A 44 -5.68 -10.83 -4.43
C LEU A 44 -7.04 -11.30 -4.96
N LYS A 45 -7.16 -11.48 -6.28
CA LYS A 45 -8.35 -12.10 -6.89
C LYS A 45 -8.54 -13.56 -6.48
N ALA A 46 -7.48 -14.37 -6.51
CA ALA A 46 -7.54 -15.79 -6.18
C ALA A 46 -7.96 -16.04 -4.73
N ILE A 47 -7.51 -15.19 -3.80
CA ILE A 47 -7.91 -15.25 -2.38
C ILE A 47 -9.23 -14.51 -2.10
N LYS A 48 -9.94 -14.09 -3.15
CA LYS A 48 -11.28 -13.47 -3.08
C LYS A 48 -11.33 -12.16 -2.28
N VAL A 49 -10.28 -11.33 -2.35
CA VAL A 49 -10.36 -9.94 -1.86
C VAL A 49 -11.50 -9.21 -2.59
N PRO A 50 -12.35 -8.43 -1.89
CA PRO A 50 -13.43 -7.68 -2.51
C PRO A 50 -12.94 -6.82 -3.67
N LYS A 51 -13.72 -6.76 -4.76
CA LYS A 51 -13.33 -6.07 -6.00
C LYS A 51 -12.95 -4.59 -5.76
N GLU A 52 -13.64 -3.94 -4.84
CA GLU A 52 -13.43 -2.55 -4.43
C GLU A 52 -12.13 -2.29 -3.64
N MET A 53 -11.42 -3.35 -3.23
CA MET A 53 -10.17 -3.29 -2.48
C MET A 53 -8.96 -3.73 -3.31
N LEU A 54 -9.20 -4.27 -4.50
CA LEU A 54 -8.18 -4.87 -5.36
C LEU A 54 -7.14 -3.86 -5.86
N ASP A 55 -7.53 -2.60 -6.05
CA ASP A 55 -6.69 -1.46 -6.45
C ASP A 55 -6.30 -0.56 -5.26
N LYS A 56 -6.68 -0.96 -4.04
CA LYS A 56 -6.45 -0.22 -2.79
C LYS A 56 -5.48 -0.91 -1.84
N THR A 57 -4.72 -1.88 -2.36
CA THR A 57 -3.79 -2.70 -1.58
C THR A 57 -2.33 -2.31 -1.82
N VAL A 58 -1.64 -1.99 -0.73
CA VAL A 58 -0.19 -1.73 -0.67
C VAL A 58 0.50 -2.93 -0.03
N ARG A 59 1.67 -3.29 -0.55
CA ARG A 59 2.49 -4.41 -0.07
C ARG A 59 3.80 -3.91 0.50
N PHE A 60 4.03 -4.26 1.76
CA PHE A 60 5.28 -4.11 2.48
C PHE A 60 6.08 -5.42 2.39
N SER A 61 7.34 -5.30 1.99
CA SER A 61 8.28 -6.42 1.90
C SER A 61 9.48 -6.10 2.77
N PHE A 62 9.68 -6.89 3.81
CA PHE A 62 10.74 -6.67 4.79
C PHE A 62 11.96 -7.55 4.50
N SER A 63 13.11 -7.10 4.94
CA SER A 63 14.40 -7.79 4.87
C SER A 63 15.05 -7.83 6.26
N ILE A 64 16.15 -8.55 6.38
CA ILE A 64 16.96 -8.60 7.61
C ILE A 64 17.61 -7.24 7.97
N TYR A 65 17.59 -6.28 7.06
CA TYR A 65 18.13 -4.94 7.27
C TYR A 65 17.10 -3.94 7.80
N ASN A 66 15.83 -4.34 7.89
CA ASN A 66 14.82 -3.49 8.50
C ASN A 66 14.93 -3.51 10.02
N THR A 67 14.72 -2.36 10.64
CA THR A 67 14.71 -2.22 12.10
C THR A 67 13.31 -1.94 12.62
N ILE A 68 13.09 -2.16 13.91
CA ILE A 68 11.79 -1.87 14.55
C ILE A 68 11.47 -0.39 14.46
N GLU A 69 12.47 0.49 14.61
CA GLU A 69 12.30 1.94 14.54
C GLU A 69 11.83 2.39 13.16
N GLN A 70 12.29 1.73 12.08
CA GLN A 70 11.78 2.00 10.73
C GLN A 70 10.32 1.58 10.57
N ILE A 71 9.92 0.48 11.21
CA ILE A 71 8.53 0.00 11.20
C ILE A 71 7.65 0.98 11.98
N ASP A 72 8.08 1.39 13.18
CA ASP A 72 7.36 2.35 14.02
C ASP A 72 7.20 3.70 13.30
N TYR A 73 8.25 4.18 12.63
CA TYR A 73 8.17 5.37 11.79
C TYR A 73 7.17 5.20 10.65
N ALA A 74 7.19 4.06 9.95
CA ALA A 74 6.23 3.80 8.87
C ALA A 74 4.78 3.76 9.38
N CYS A 75 4.53 3.15 10.54
CA CYS A 75 3.23 3.17 11.20
C CYS A 75 2.77 4.58 11.57
N ALA A 76 3.63 5.38 12.21
CA ALA A 76 3.32 6.76 12.57
C ALA A 76 3.01 7.64 11.34
N VAL A 77 3.76 7.47 10.25
CA VAL A 77 3.47 8.16 8.98
C VAL A 77 2.12 7.72 8.42
N MET A 78 1.82 6.41 8.42
CA MET A 78 0.52 5.90 7.95
C MET A 78 -0.65 6.49 8.74
N GLU A 79 -0.53 6.56 10.07
CA GLU A 79 -1.52 7.16 10.96
C GLU A 79 -1.77 8.65 10.65
N ASP A 80 -0.73 9.38 10.24
CA ASP A 80 -0.85 10.79 9.86
C ASP A 80 -1.46 10.98 8.45
N ILE A 81 -1.01 10.21 7.45
CA ILE A 81 -1.39 10.44 6.05
C ILE A 81 -2.76 9.85 5.69
N ILE A 82 -3.10 8.66 6.18
CA ILE A 82 -4.32 7.95 5.74
C ILE A 82 -5.58 8.77 6.02
N PRO A 83 -5.81 9.33 7.23
CA PRO A 83 -6.98 10.15 7.49
C PRO A 83 -7.06 11.40 6.62
N LYS A 84 -5.91 11.98 6.23
CA LYS A 84 -5.86 13.13 5.33
C LYS A 84 -6.28 12.73 3.92
N LEU A 85 -5.73 11.64 3.39
CA LEU A 85 -6.06 11.12 2.06
C LEU A 85 -7.55 10.76 1.94
N MET A 86 -8.13 10.15 2.98
CA MET A 86 -9.56 9.80 3.00
C MET A 86 -10.49 11.02 2.91
N LYS A 87 -10.08 12.20 3.37
CA LYS A 87 -10.89 13.44 3.26
C LYS A 87 -11.03 13.89 1.80
N TYR A 88 -10.02 13.65 0.98
CA TYR A 88 -9.99 14.07 -0.42
C TYR A 88 -10.71 13.09 -1.36
N THR A 89 -10.94 11.85 -0.94
CA THR A 89 -11.68 10.86 -1.74
C THR A 89 -13.21 11.01 -1.66
N ARG A 90 -13.75 11.82 -0.74
CA ARG A 90 -15.20 12.11 -0.68
C ARG A 90 -15.60 13.10 -1.79
N ARG A 91 -15.88 12.58 -2.99
CA ARG A 91 -16.74 13.19 -4.01
C ARG A 91 -17.53 12.13 -4.74
#